data_AF-A0A450V9E9-F1
#
_entry.id   AF-A0A450V9E9-F1
#
_cell.length_a   1.000
_cell.length_b   1.000
_cell.length_c   1.000
_cell.angle_alpha   90.00
_cell.angle_beta   90.00
_cell.angle_gamma   90.00
#
_symmetry.space_group_name_H-M   'P 1'
#
loop_
_entity.id
_entity.type
_entity.pdbx_description
1 polymer ?
#
loop_
_entity_poly.entity_id
_entity_poly.type
_entity_poly.pdbx_seq_one_letter_code
_entity_poly.pdbx_strand_id
1 'polypeptide(L)'
;MQKKYTIRLSEEERNHLNDVIKKLKGSGQKVRRAHILLKADADGAKWTDQQIAEAFLCRIKTVENIRQRFVLQGFEQTLDGKKREHPPRSK
;
A
#
# COMPACT_ATOMS: atom_id res chain seq x y z
N MET A 1 -13.24 -2.17 -16.42
CA MET A 1 -13.32 -0.89 -15.69
C MET A 1 -11.99 -0.17 -15.82
N GLN A 2 -12.00 1.09 -16.29
CA GLN A 2 -10.77 1.88 -16.46
C GLN A 2 -10.05 2.05 -15.12
N LYS A 3 -8.82 1.56 -15.02
CA LYS A 3 -7.97 1.72 -13.84
C LYS A 3 -7.54 3.19 -13.75
N LYS A 4 -8.26 4.00 -12.95
CA LYS A 4 -7.99 5.44 -12.80
C LYS A 4 -6.72 5.76 -11.99
N TYR A 5 -6.23 4.82 -11.19
CA TYR A 5 -5.14 5.06 -10.23
C TYR A 5 -3.91 4.19 -10.54
N THR A 6 -3.05 4.62 -11.46
CA THR A 6 -1.78 3.94 -11.74
C THR A 6 -0.75 4.35 -10.70
N ILE A 7 -0.15 3.37 -10.01
CA ILE A 7 0.96 3.60 -9.09
C ILE A 7 2.24 3.59 -9.92
N ARG A 8 3.01 4.67 -9.82
CA ARG A 8 4.41 4.72 -10.24
C ARG A 8 5.22 5.11 -9.01
N LEU A 9 6.08 4.21 -8.57
CA LEU A 9 7.02 4.46 -7.50
C LEU A 9 8.34 4.95 -8.10
N SER A 10 8.89 5.99 -7.49
CA SER A 10 10.26 6.43 -7.73
C SER A 10 11.23 5.42 -7.11
N GLU A 11 12.50 5.42 -7.55
CA GLU A 11 13.52 4.52 -7.00
C GLU A 11 13.71 4.73 -5.48
N GLU A 12 13.61 5.97 -5.02
CA GLU A 12 13.67 6.33 -3.60
C GLU A 12 12.51 5.71 -2.80
N GLU A 13 11.28 5.82 -3.30
CA GLU A 13 10.09 5.22 -2.68
C GLU A 13 10.22 3.70 -2.65
N ARG A 14 10.71 3.09 -3.73
CA ARG A 14 10.93 1.65 -3.83
C ARG A 14 11.97 1.18 -2.81
N ASN A 15 13.08 1.91 -2.64
CA ASN A 15 14.08 1.63 -1.62
C ASN A 15 13.50 1.78 -0.21
N HIS A 16 12.70 2.81 0.03
CA HIS A 16 12.04 3.00 1.32
C HIS A 16 11.09 1.83 1.65
N LEU A 17 10.27 1.38 0.70
CA LEU A 17 9.41 0.21 0.91
C LEU A 17 10.23 -1.06 1.19
N ASN A 18 11.32 -1.28 0.46
CA ASN A 18 12.22 -2.41 0.70
C ASN A 18 12.88 -2.33 2.09
N ASP A 19 13.31 -1.16 2.55
CA ASP A 19 13.86 -0.97 3.89
C ASP A 19 12.83 -1.30 4.97
N VAL A 20 11.58 -0.84 4.78
CA VAL A 20 10.45 -1.13 5.68
C VAL A 20 10.17 -2.62 5.77
N ILE A 21 10.19 -3.32 4.64
CA ILE A 21 9.99 -4.78 4.59
C ILE A 21 11.17 -5.50 5.25
N LYS A 22 12.41 -5.15 4.87
CA LYS A 22 13.64 -5.81 5.34
C LYS A 22 13.84 -5.64 6.84
N LYS A 23 13.54 -4.45 7.37
CA LYS A 23 13.67 -4.15 8.81
C LYS A 23 12.41 -4.49 9.60
N LEU A 24 11.35 -4.98 8.95
CA LEU A 24 10.00 -5.09 9.53
C LEU A 24 9.60 -3.83 10.33
N LYS A 25 9.93 -2.65 9.80
CA LYS A 25 9.75 -1.38 10.52
C LYS A 25 8.26 -1.04 10.60
N GLY A 26 7.68 -1.20 11.79
CA GLY A 26 6.33 -0.77 12.13
C GLY A 26 5.33 -1.91 12.33
N SER A 27 4.04 -1.64 12.15
CA SER A 27 2.99 -2.66 12.26
C SER A 27 3.05 -3.65 11.10
N GLY A 28 2.65 -4.91 11.32
CA GLY A 28 2.46 -5.88 10.23
C GLY A 28 1.51 -5.38 9.13
N GLN A 29 0.62 -4.44 9.43
CA GLN A 29 -0.19 -3.76 8.40
C GLN A 29 0.64 -2.83 7.52
N LYS A 30 1.63 -2.12 8.07
CA LYS A 30 2.54 -1.23 7.33
C LYS A 30 3.40 -2.04 6.35
N VAL A 31 3.97 -3.15 6.83
CA VAL A 31 4.75 -4.09 5.99
C VAL A 31 3.88 -4.70 4.87
N ARG A 32 2.63 -5.10 5.18
CA ARG A 32 1.69 -5.58 4.15
C ARG A 32 1.39 -4.53 3.09
N ARG A 33 1.13 -3.28 3.49
CA ARG A 33 0.90 -2.18 2.53
C ARG A 33 2.13 -1.93 1.67
N ALA A 34 3.32 -1.99 2.24
CA ALA A 34 4.57 -1.85 1.50
C ALA A 34 4.71 -2.93 0.41
N HIS A 35 4.43 -4.18 0.74
CA HIS A 35 4.43 -5.26 -0.24
C HIS A 35 3.38 -5.07 -1.34
N ILE A 36 2.16 -4.65 -0.98
CA ILE A 36 1.08 -4.39 -1.94
C ILE A 36 1.50 -3.28 -2.92
N LEU A 37 2.07 -2.17 -2.41
CA LEU A 37 2.54 -1.07 -3.25
C LEU A 37 3.65 -1.51 -4.21
N LEU A 38 4.65 -2.27 -3.73
CA LEU A 38 5.72 -2.80 -4.59
C LEU A 38 5.21 -3.73 -5.70
N LYS A 39 4.17 -4.53 -5.41
CA LYS A 39 3.58 -5.44 -6.41
C LYS A 39 2.64 -4.74 -7.37
N ALA A 40 1.96 -3.68 -6.90
CA ALA A 40 1.05 -2.85 -7.70
C ALA A 40 1.78 -1.81 -8.57
N ASP A 41 3.09 -1.64 -8.36
CA ASP A 41 3.92 -0.74 -9.14
C ASP A 41 3.87 -1.06 -10.64
N ALA A 42 3.63 -0.03 -11.45
CA ALA A 42 3.41 -0.16 -12.88
C ALA A 42 4.71 -0.38 -13.68
N ASP A 43 5.83 0.11 -13.17
CA ASP A 43 7.18 -0.05 -13.73
C ASP A 43 7.87 -1.33 -13.20
N GLY A 44 7.32 -1.94 -12.15
CA GLY A 44 7.75 -3.21 -11.59
C GLY A 44 6.94 -4.41 -12.07
N ALA A 45 6.39 -5.16 -11.12
CA ALA A 45 5.75 -6.44 -11.40
C ALA A 45 4.39 -6.29 -12.13
N LYS A 46 3.76 -5.11 -12.07
CA LYS A 46 2.49 -4.79 -12.73
C LYS A 46 1.39 -5.81 -12.45
N TRP A 47 1.35 -6.33 -11.22
CA TRP A 47 0.38 -7.35 -10.85
C TRP A 47 -1.04 -6.82 -10.91
N THR A 48 -1.98 -7.70 -11.25
CA THR A 48 -3.39 -7.34 -11.21
C THR A 48 -3.88 -7.28 -9.77
N ASP A 49 -4.92 -6.49 -9.52
CA ASP A 49 -5.53 -6.35 -8.21
C ASP A 49 -6.00 -7.70 -7.64
N GLN A 50 -6.39 -8.63 -8.53
CA GLN A 50 -6.71 -10.02 -8.19
C GLN A 50 -5.49 -10.82 -7.72
N GLN A 51 -4.37 -10.77 -8.45
CA GLN A 51 -3.14 -11.46 -8.05
C GLN A 51 -2.63 -10.96 -6.70
N ILE A 52 -2.69 -9.65 -6.47
CA ILE A 52 -2.31 -9.06 -5.18
C ILE A 52 -3.29 -9.48 -4.09
N ALA A 53 -4.59 -9.43 -4.36
CA ALA A 53 -5.62 -9.86 -3.41
C ALA A 53 -5.41 -11.32 -2.97
N GLU A 54 -5.14 -12.22 -3.91
CA GLU A 54 -4.87 -13.63 -3.67
C GLU A 54 -3.56 -13.83 -2.88
N ALA A 55 -2.46 -13.21 -3.32
CA ALA A 55 -1.16 -13.34 -2.66
C ALA A 55 -1.13 -12.83 -1.22
N PHE A 56 -1.90 -11.78 -0.91
CA PHE A 56 -1.97 -11.19 0.43
C PHE A 56 -3.23 -11.58 1.22
N LEU A 57 -4.01 -12.55 0.72
CA LEU A 57 -5.25 -13.04 1.34
C LEU A 57 -6.18 -11.88 1.75
N CYS A 58 -6.32 -10.89 0.86
CA CYS A 58 -7.09 -9.68 1.11
C CYS A 58 -8.16 -9.48 0.04
N ARG A 59 -9.16 -8.65 0.33
CA ARG A 59 -10.19 -8.30 -0.66
C ARG A 59 -9.58 -7.39 -1.74
N ILE A 60 -10.00 -7.58 -2.99
CA ILE A 60 -9.62 -6.71 -4.13
C ILE A 60 -9.86 -5.23 -3.79
N LYS A 61 -10.99 -4.93 -3.15
CA LYS A 61 -11.35 -3.59 -2.68
C LYS A 61 -10.30 -2.97 -1.75
N THR A 62 -9.55 -3.76 -0.99
CA THR A 62 -8.45 -3.27 -0.15
C THR A 62 -7.29 -2.78 -1.01
N VAL A 63 -6.94 -3.52 -2.07
CA VAL A 63 -5.90 -3.12 -3.02
C VAL A 63 -6.32 -1.85 -3.77
N GLU A 64 -7.56 -1.78 -4.23
CA GLU A 64 -8.13 -0.59 -4.87
C GLU A 64 -8.07 0.64 -3.95
N ASN A 65 -8.44 0.48 -2.68
CA ASN A 65 -8.38 1.55 -1.68
C ASN A 65 -6.94 2.01 -1.40
N ILE A 66 -5.96 1.11 -1.43
CA ILE A 66 -4.55 1.44 -1.26
C ILE A 66 -4.05 2.24 -2.46
N ARG A 67 -4.41 1.81 -3.69
CA ARG A 67 -4.07 2.55 -4.92
C ARG A 67 -4.69 3.94 -4.95
N GLN A 68 -5.96 4.04 -4.59
CA GLN A 68 -6.65 5.32 -4.50
C GLN A 68 -6.01 6.22 -3.45
N ARG A 69 -5.68 5.71 -2.26
CA ARG A 69 -4.99 6.50 -1.22
C ARG A 69 -3.60 6.93 -1.65
N PHE A 70 -2.86 6.09 -2.37
CA PHE A 70 -1.54 6.46 -2.87
C PHE A 70 -1.62 7.69 -3.77
N VAL A 71 -2.56 7.71 -4.70
CA VAL A 71 -2.74 8.84 -5.63
C VAL A 71 -3.34 10.07 -4.96
N LEU A 72 -4.28 9.90 -4.03
CA LEU A 72 -4.99 11.03 -3.39
C LEU A 72 -4.29 11.62 -2.17
N GLN A 73 -3.56 10.81 -1.40
CA GLN A 73 -2.98 11.19 -0.10
C GLN A 73 -1.45 11.08 -0.07
N GLY A 74 -0.84 10.46 -1.08
CA GLY A 74 0.61 10.29 -1.18
C GLY A 74 1.16 9.03 -0.48
N PHE A 75 2.46 8.83 -0.66
CA PHE A 75 3.22 7.65 -0.22
C PHE A 75 3.16 7.43 1.30
N GLU A 76 3.59 8.41 2.08
CA GLU A 76 3.74 8.26 3.53
C GLU A 76 2.39 7.98 4.21
N GLN A 77 1.35 8.70 3.81
CA GLN A 77 0.03 8.57 4.39
C GLN A 77 -0.63 7.22 4.05
N THR A 78 -0.32 6.69 2.86
CA THR A 78 -0.76 5.34 2.45
C THR A 78 -0.01 4.26 3.23
N LEU A 79 1.29 4.44 3.44
CA LEU A 79 2.15 3.48 4.12
C LEU A 79 1.82 3.40 5.62
N ASP A 80 1.86 4.53 6.33
CA ASP A 80 1.56 4.59 7.77
C ASP A 80 0.07 4.30 8.03
N GLY A 81 -0.79 4.65 7.06
CA GLY A 81 -2.24 4.58 7.19
C GLY A 81 -2.78 5.75 7.99
N LYS A 82 -4.09 5.99 7.89
CA LYS A 82 -4.73 7.10 8.60
C LYS A 82 -4.55 6.91 10.11
N LYS A 83 -3.70 7.75 10.72
CA LYS A 83 -3.58 7.87 12.18
C LYS A 83 -4.97 8.25 12.69
N ARG A 84 -5.51 7.46 13.61
CA ARG A 84 -6.81 7.76 14.20
C ARG A 84 -6.61 8.92 15.18
N GLU A 85 -7.28 10.03 14.95
CA GLU A 85 -7.22 11.21 15.84
C GLU A 85 -7.96 10.96 17.16
N HIS A 86 -8.98 10.09 17.14
CA HIS A 86 -9.73 9.72 18.34
C HIS A 86 -9.71 8.20 18.57
N PRO A 87 -9.57 7.76 19.83
CA PRO A 87 -9.75 6.35 20.18
C PRO A 87 -11.22 5.95 19.94
N PRO A 88 -11.49 4.67 19.57
CA PRO A 88 -12.83 4.20 19.26
C PRO A 88 -13.79 4.18 20.46
N ARG A 89 -13.27 4.32 21.68
CA ARG A 89 -14.04 4.42 22.90
C ARG A 89 -13.40 5.49 23.77
N SER A 90 -14.19 6.50 24.17
CA SER A 90 -13.79 7.40 25.24
C SER A 90 -13.67 6.57 26.52
N LYS A 91 -12.60 6.78 27.29
CA LYS A 91 -12.57 6.27 28.67
C LYS A 91 -13.72 6.85 29.46
#